data_AF-A0A925UKP9-F1
#
_entry.id   AF-A0A925UKP9-F1
#
_cell.length_a   1.000
_cell.length_b   1.000
_cell.length_c   1.000
_cell.angle_alpha   90.00
_cell.angle_beta   90.00
_cell.angle_gamma   90.00
#
_symmetry.space_group_name_H-M   'P 1'
#
loop_
_entity.id
_entity.type
_entity.pdbx_description
1 polymer ?
#
loop_
_entity_poly.entity_id
_entity_poly.type
_entity_poly.pdbx_seq_one_letter_code
_entity_poly.pdbx_strand_id
1 'polypeptide(L)'
;MRENKLLIILEKYMPFKNNTLEMIRHDYENTVDKFRNYKLISKFFRMNKKEEYTLDDGTWNDLDMDSVYAKLDRTYSSPGEEILYSMLRNPLIEEQELMRRDKLIGVFKSNEKLREKLQRIFYNLNF
;
A
#
# COMPACT_ATOMS: atom_id res chain seq x y z
N MET A 1 -10.37 23.53 -12.49
CA MET A 1 -9.31 24.48 -12.06
C MET A 1 -9.26 24.70 -10.53
N ARG A 2 -9.48 23.67 -9.68
CA ARG A 2 -9.35 23.80 -8.20
C ARG A 2 -8.41 22.77 -7.57
N GLU A 3 -7.98 21.76 -8.30
CA GLU A 3 -7.12 20.67 -7.79
C GLU A 3 -5.63 21.06 -7.65
N ASN A 4 -5.21 22.21 -8.16
CA ASN A 4 -3.79 22.57 -8.23
C ASN A 4 -3.26 23.31 -6.98
N LYS A 5 -4.14 23.89 -6.15
CA LYS A 5 -3.71 24.71 -4.99
C LYS A 5 -3.17 23.88 -3.83
N LEU A 6 -3.82 22.74 -3.54
CA LEU A 6 -3.37 21.81 -2.52
C LEU A 6 -2.02 21.20 -2.90
N LEU A 7 -1.85 20.91 -4.19
CA LEU A 7 -0.65 20.35 -4.80
C LEU A 7 0.56 21.26 -4.60
N ILE A 8 0.40 22.56 -4.87
CA ILE A 8 1.43 23.59 -4.70
C ILE A 8 1.80 23.76 -3.21
N ILE A 9 0.82 23.68 -2.31
CA ILE A 9 1.08 23.77 -0.86
C ILE A 9 1.90 22.57 -0.40
N LEU A 10 1.54 21.34 -0.80
CA LEU A 10 2.30 20.14 -0.42
C LEU A 10 3.75 20.19 -0.93
N GLU A 11 3.98 20.67 -2.15
CA GLU A 11 5.33 20.80 -2.72
C GLU A 11 6.18 21.87 -1.99
N LYS A 12 5.56 22.95 -1.51
CA LYS A 12 6.25 24.04 -0.80
C LYS A 12 6.70 23.64 0.61
N TYR A 13 5.89 22.87 1.33
CA TYR A 13 6.12 22.56 2.75
C TYR A 13 6.73 21.18 3.01
N MET A 14 6.82 20.31 1.99
CA MET A 14 7.46 18.99 2.07
C MET A 14 8.52 18.85 0.97
N PRO A 15 9.65 19.59 1.07
CA PRO A 15 10.74 19.47 0.09
C PRO A 15 11.30 18.05 0.13
N PHE A 16 11.13 17.32 -0.96
CA PHE A 16 11.60 15.95 -1.08
C PHE A 16 13.13 15.94 -1.18
N LYS A 17 13.80 15.09 -0.40
CA LYS A 17 15.23 14.84 -0.63
C LYS A 17 15.41 14.27 -2.05
N ASN A 18 16.39 14.78 -2.79
CA ASN A 18 16.63 14.37 -4.19
C ASN A 18 16.77 12.84 -4.38
N ASN A 19 17.20 12.10 -3.35
CA ASN A 19 17.34 10.65 -3.41
C ASN A 19 16.03 9.85 -3.24
N THR A 20 14.93 10.46 -2.78
CA THR A 20 13.68 9.72 -2.49
C THR A 20 13.01 9.19 -3.76
N LEU A 21 13.05 9.97 -4.85
CA LEU A 21 12.43 9.53 -6.11
C LEU A 21 13.20 8.37 -6.75
N GLU A 22 14.53 8.43 -6.74
CA GLU A 22 15.38 7.35 -7.25
C GLU A 22 15.18 6.05 -6.47
N MET A 23 15.10 6.13 -5.14
CA MET A 23 14.75 4.98 -4.30
C MET A 23 13.36 4.43 -4.64
N ILE A 24 12.34 5.28 -4.81
CA ILE A 24 10.98 4.84 -5.16
C ILE A 24 10.94 4.11 -6.51
N ARG A 25 11.71 4.60 -7.50
CA ARG A 25 11.83 3.94 -8.81
C ARG A 25 12.51 2.59 -8.69
N HIS A 26 13.63 2.54 -7.97
CA HIS A 26 14.35 1.31 -7.71
C HIS A 26 13.46 0.26 -7.02
N ASP A 27 12.75 0.64 -5.95
CA ASP A 27 11.86 -0.24 -5.21
C ASP A 27 10.67 -0.77 -6.03
N TYR A 28 10.18 0.04 -6.98
CA TYR A 28 9.07 -0.34 -7.85
C TYR A 28 9.46 -1.46 -8.82
N GLU A 29 10.70 -1.46 -9.30
CA GLU A 29 11.23 -2.44 -10.27
C GLU A 29 11.82 -3.68 -9.59
N ASN A 30 12.13 -3.61 -8.30
CA ASN A 30 12.89 -4.64 -7.59
C ASN A 30 12.13 -5.24 -6.39
N THR A 31 12.69 -6.33 -5.89
CA THR A 31 12.32 -6.85 -4.56
C THR A 31 12.91 -5.95 -3.49
N VAL A 32 12.09 -5.55 -2.53
CA VAL A 32 12.52 -4.69 -1.42
C VAL A 32 12.66 -5.53 -0.15
N ASP A 33 13.85 -5.49 0.44
CA ASP A 33 14.06 -5.98 1.80
C ASP A 33 13.66 -4.89 2.80
N LYS A 34 12.40 -4.98 3.25
CA LYS A 34 11.75 -4.01 4.12
C LYS A 34 11.41 -4.68 5.44
N PHE A 35 11.87 -4.07 6.54
CA PHE A 35 11.46 -4.48 7.88
C PHE A 35 9.95 -4.28 8.07
N ARG A 36 9.27 -5.31 8.58
CA ARG A 36 7.81 -5.33 8.78
C ARG A 36 7.50 -5.74 10.20
N ASN A 37 6.84 -4.85 10.94
CA ASN A 37 6.37 -5.16 12.28
C ASN A 37 4.98 -5.82 12.21
N TYR A 38 4.93 -7.13 11.94
CA TYR A 38 3.69 -7.90 11.80
C TYR A 38 2.73 -7.79 13.00
N LYS A 39 3.26 -7.53 14.20
CA LYS A 39 2.45 -7.27 15.40
C LYS A 39 1.64 -5.97 15.27
N LEU A 40 2.22 -4.91 14.72
CA LEU A 40 1.51 -3.66 14.46
C LEU A 40 0.63 -3.77 13.22
N ILE A 41 1.18 -4.31 12.12
CA ILE A 41 0.48 -4.45 10.84
C ILE A 41 -0.83 -5.23 10.98
N SER A 42 -0.84 -6.30 11.79
CA SER A 42 -2.05 -7.10 12.00
C SER A 42 -3.10 -6.43 12.90
N LYS A 43 -2.77 -5.33 13.58
CA LYS A 43 -3.65 -4.70 14.59
C LYS A 43 -4.95 -4.20 13.98
N PHE A 44 -4.89 -3.51 12.85
CA PHE A 44 -6.09 -3.05 12.15
C PHE A 44 -7.01 -4.23 11.82
N PHE A 45 -6.47 -5.29 11.19
CA PHE A 45 -7.25 -6.49 10.91
C PHE A 45 -7.87 -7.07 12.19
N ARG A 46 -7.09 -7.23 13.27
CA ARG A 46 -7.55 -7.80 14.56
C ARG A 46 -8.68 -6.99 15.21
N MET A 47 -8.70 -5.67 15.03
CA MET A 47 -9.72 -4.78 15.60
C MET A 47 -11.02 -4.73 14.78
N ASN A 48 -10.98 -5.15 13.52
CA ASN A 48 -12.14 -5.14 12.63
C ASN A 48 -12.89 -6.49 12.64
N LYS A 49 -14.16 -6.45 12.24
CA LYS A 49 -14.99 -7.64 12.06
C LYS A 49 -14.38 -8.59 11.03
N LYS A 50 -14.62 -9.87 11.23
CA LYS A 50 -14.22 -10.93 10.30
C LYS A 50 -15.40 -11.20 9.38
N GLU A 51 -15.11 -11.32 8.09
CA GLU A 51 -16.07 -11.65 7.04
C GLU A 51 -16.12 -13.17 6.85
N GLU A 52 -17.07 -13.64 6.04
CA GLU A 52 -17.29 -15.07 5.77
C GLU A 52 -16.02 -15.78 5.24
N TYR A 53 -15.26 -15.10 4.37
CA TYR A 53 -14.07 -15.65 3.72
C TYR A 53 -12.76 -15.19 4.39
N THR A 54 -12.82 -14.73 5.65
CA THR A 54 -11.60 -14.34 6.36
C THR A 54 -10.66 -15.53 6.53
N LEU A 55 -9.39 -15.33 6.19
CA LEU A 55 -8.32 -16.28 6.46
C LEU A 55 -7.96 -16.22 7.95
N ASP A 56 -8.21 -17.32 8.67
CA ASP A 56 -7.77 -17.48 10.05
C ASP A 56 -6.24 -17.64 10.15
N ASP A 57 -5.72 -17.64 11.37
CA ASP A 57 -4.26 -17.73 11.60
C ASP A 57 -3.68 -19.07 11.14
N GLY A 58 -4.46 -20.16 11.17
CA GLY A 58 -4.04 -21.47 10.68
C GLY A 58 -3.86 -21.46 9.16
N THR A 59 -4.91 -21.07 8.44
CA THR A 59 -4.93 -20.95 6.97
C THR A 59 -3.87 -19.97 6.47
N TRP A 60 -3.67 -18.85 7.18
CA TRP A 60 -2.62 -17.89 6.86
C TRP A 60 -1.22 -18.51 6.89
N ASN A 61 -0.95 -19.35 7.90
CA ASN A 61 0.32 -20.04 8.05
C ASN A 61 0.48 -21.17 7.03
N ASP A 62 -0.58 -21.97 6.79
CA ASP A 62 -0.57 -23.07 5.82
C ASP A 62 -0.25 -22.58 4.40
N LEU A 63 -0.66 -21.35 4.07
CA LEU A 63 -0.43 -20.70 2.78
C LEU A 63 0.86 -19.87 2.72
N ASP A 64 1.67 -19.84 3.78
CA ASP A 64 2.88 -19.01 3.89
C ASP A 64 2.63 -17.53 3.49
N MET A 65 1.53 -16.98 4.02
CA MET A 65 1.05 -15.65 3.61
C MET A 65 1.94 -14.50 4.09
N ASP A 66 2.80 -14.70 5.09
CA ASP A 66 3.81 -13.71 5.47
C ASP A 66 4.81 -13.48 4.34
N SER A 67 5.22 -14.54 3.64
CA SER A 67 6.10 -14.47 2.47
C SER A 67 5.40 -13.84 1.26
N VAL A 68 4.11 -14.16 1.05
CA VAL A 68 3.29 -13.50 0.01
C VAL A 68 3.15 -12.02 0.29
N TYR A 69 2.81 -11.65 1.54
CA TYR A 69 2.70 -10.26 1.97
C TYR A 69 4.02 -9.51 1.78
N ALA A 70 5.16 -10.09 2.17
CA ALA A 70 6.47 -9.46 2.01
C ALA A 70 6.82 -9.18 0.54
N LYS A 71 6.38 -10.03 -0.39
CA LYS A 71 6.55 -9.81 -1.83
C LYS A 71 5.64 -8.73 -2.37
N LEU A 72 4.39 -8.65 -1.90
CA LEU A 72 3.39 -7.71 -2.40
C LEU A 72 3.52 -6.30 -1.80
N ASP A 73 3.95 -6.19 -0.54
CA ASP A 73 3.99 -4.91 0.15
C ASP A 73 5.04 -3.98 -0.48
N ARG A 74 4.53 -2.94 -1.13
CA ARG A 74 5.25 -1.76 -1.66
C ARG A 74 4.66 -0.47 -1.10
N THR A 75 4.01 -0.55 0.06
CA THR A 75 3.42 0.61 0.71
C THR A 75 4.51 1.39 1.45
N TYR A 76 4.39 2.72 1.43
CA TYR A 76 5.33 3.63 2.08
C TYR A 76 4.79 4.23 3.38
N SER A 77 3.68 3.69 3.91
CA SER A 77 3.05 4.21 5.12
C SER A 77 2.48 3.09 5.98
N SER A 78 2.52 3.23 7.31
CA SER A 78 1.96 2.24 8.23
C SER A 78 0.47 1.93 7.99
N PRO A 79 -0.41 2.93 7.71
CA PRO A 79 -1.78 2.63 7.33
C PRO A 79 -1.88 1.82 6.02
N GLY A 80 -0.96 2.04 5.08
CA GLY A 80 -0.89 1.24 3.85
C GLY A 80 -0.57 -0.22 4.15
N GLU A 81 0.41 -0.48 5.04
CA GLU A 81 0.79 -1.82 5.47
C GLU A 81 -0.39 -2.56 6.12
N GLU A 82 -1.05 -1.90 7.08
CA GLU A 82 -2.21 -2.42 7.81
C GLU A 82 -3.39 -2.73 6.89
N ILE A 83 -3.69 -1.84 5.94
CA ILE A 83 -4.79 -2.04 4.98
C ILE A 83 -4.48 -3.17 4.02
N LEU A 84 -3.26 -3.25 3.46
CA LEU A 84 -2.87 -4.34 2.58
C LEU A 84 -2.97 -5.69 3.31
N TYR A 85 -2.51 -5.75 4.56
CA TYR A 85 -2.61 -6.98 5.37
C TYR A 85 -4.06 -7.40 5.56
N SER A 86 -4.92 -6.44 5.91
CA SER A 86 -6.36 -6.69 6.07
C SER A 86 -7.04 -7.12 4.77
N MET A 87 -6.62 -6.58 3.61
CA MET A 87 -7.12 -6.99 2.30
C MET A 87 -6.75 -8.43 1.96
N LEU A 88 -5.55 -8.89 2.30
CA LEU A 88 -5.15 -10.29 2.07
C LEU A 88 -5.84 -11.24 3.04
N ARG A 89 -6.09 -10.81 4.28
CA ARG A 89 -6.87 -11.57 5.26
C ARG A 89 -8.35 -11.67 4.92
N ASN A 90 -8.90 -10.70 4.18
CA ASN A 90 -10.30 -10.64 3.78
C ASN A 90 -10.41 -10.48 2.26
N PRO A 91 -10.24 -11.57 1.49
CA PRO A 91 -10.38 -11.55 0.05
C PRO A 91 -11.75 -11.00 -0.37
N LEU A 92 -11.76 -10.12 -1.37
CA LEU A 92 -13.01 -9.66 -1.98
C LEU A 92 -13.55 -10.73 -2.92
N ILE A 93 -14.85 -11.00 -2.81
CA ILE A 93 -15.59 -11.92 -3.69
C ILE A 93 -16.51 -11.16 -4.65
N GLU A 94 -16.87 -9.92 -4.33
CA GLU A 94 -17.77 -9.11 -5.16
C GLU A 94 -17.06 -8.61 -6.42
N GLU A 95 -17.55 -9.07 -7.59
CA GLU A 95 -16.99 -8.76 -8.90
C GLU A 95 -16.93 -7.26 -9.18
N GLN A 96 -17.96 -6.50 -8.82
CA GLN A 96 -18.02 -5.05 -9.06
C GLN A 96 -16.90 -4.30 -8.33
N GLU A 97 -16.62 -4.67 -7.07
CA GLU A 97 -15.52 -4.08 -6.30
C GLU A 97 -14.15 -4.52 -6.83
N LEU A 98 -14.02 -5.76 -7.32
CA LEU A 98 -12.81 -6.23 -8.00
C LEU A 98 -12.54 -5.42 -9.27
N MET A 99 -13.55 -5.21 -10.13
CA MET A 99 -13.45 -4.37 -11.32
C MET A 99 -13.09 -2.92 -10.97
N ARG A 100 -13.65 -2.38 -9.88
CA ARG A 100 -13.32 -1.04 -9.40
C ARG A 100 -11.85 -0.94 -8.97
N ARG A 101 -11.33 -1.96 -8.27
CA ARG A 101 -9.90 -2.04 -7.91
C ARG A 101 -9.01 -2.16 -9.14
N ASP A 102 -9.38 -3.00 -10.09
CA ASP A 102 -8.62 -3.19 -11.34
C ASP A 102 -8.50 -1.88 -12.13
N LYS A 103 -9.60 -1.13 -12.26
CA LYS A 103 -9.58 0.20 -12.89
C LYS A 103 -8.61 1.15 -12.18
N LEU A 104 -8.59 1.16 -10.85
CA LEU A 104 -7.69 2.02 -10.08
C LEU A 104 -6.22 1.60 -10.24
N ILE A 105 -5.95 0.28 -10.24
CA ILE A 105 -4.63 -0.28 -10.54
C ILE A 105 -4.18 0.15 -11.93
N GLY A 106 -5.06 0.06 -12.94
CA GLY A 106 -4.80 0.51 -14.31
C GLY A 106 -4.41 1.98 -14.40
N VAL A 107 -5.05 2.86 -13.61
CA VAL A 107 -4.69 4.30 -13.55
C VAL A 107 -3.25 4.48 -13.07
N PHE A 108 -2.84 3.83 -11.97
CA PHE A 108 -1.48 3.97 -11.45
C PHE A 108 -0.41 3.25 -12.28
N LYS A 109 -0.80 2.18 -12.99
CA LYS A 109 0.09 1.48 -13.92
C LYS A 109 0.38 2.32 -15.16
N SER A 110 -0.63 3.00 -15.71
CA SER A 110 -0.50 3.83 -16.91
C SER A 110 0.01 5.26 -16.65
N ASN A 111 -0.08 5.74 -15.41
CA ASN A 111 0.34 7.09 -15.03
C ASN A 111 1.45 7.07 -13.96
N GLU A 112 2.68 6.86 -14.41
CA GLU A 112 3.87 6.85 -13.56
C GLU A 112 4.06 8.15 -12.76
N LYS A 113 3.88 9.32 -13.39
CA LYS A 113 4.03 10.60 -12.69
C LYS A 113 3.09 10.74 -11.50
N LEU A 114 1.84 10.29 -11.65
CA LEU A 114 0.86 10.27 -10.55
C LEU A 114 1.28 9.27 -9.46
N ARG A 115 1.68 8.06 -9.86
CA ARG A 115 2.13 7.01 -8.94
C ARG A 115 3.33 7.47 -8.10
N GLU A 116 4.39 7.96 -8.74
CA GLU A 116 5.60 8.48 -8.09
C GLU A 116 5.27 9.63 -7.14
N LYS A 117 4.40 10.56 -7.57
CA LYS A 117 3.98 11.68 -6.74
C LYS A 117 3.30 11.23 -5.45
N LEU A 118 2.37 10.29 -5.53
CA LEU A 118 1.67 9.75 -4.36
C LEU A 118 2.60 8.94 -3.47
N GLN A 119 3.45 8.09 -4.04
CA GLN A 119 4.45 7.32 -3.29
C GLN A 119 5.38 8.23 -2.47
N ARG A 120 5.82 9.35 -3.06
CA ARG A 120 6.62 10.35 -2.35
C ARG A 120 5.87 11.02 -1.21
N ILE A 121 4.58 11.33 -1.40
CA ILE A 121 3.74 11.90 -0.34
C ILE A 121 3.63 10.89 0.81
N PHE A 122 3.32 9.62 0.52
CA PHE A 122 3.18 8.59 1.55
C PHE A 122 4.49 8.28 2.28
N TYR A 123 5.62 8.25 1.57
CA TYR A 123 6.93 8.08 2.18
C TYR A 123 7.21 9.14 3.24
N ASN A 124 6.79 10.38 3.01
CA ASN A 124 6.99 11.45 3.98
C ASN A 124 5.93 11.49 5.10
N LEU A 125 4.92 10.61 5.10
CA LEU A 125 3.95 10.51 6.20
C LEU A 125 4.49 9.65 7.36
N ASN A 126 5.49 8.81 7.10
CA ASN A 126 6.20 8.05 8.13
C ASN A 126 7.15 8.99 8.91
N PHE A 127 6.58 9.86 9.73
CA PHE A 127 7.30 10.62 10.76
C PHE A 127 7.69 9.70 11.93
#